data_AF-A0A8R7VBH2-F1
#
_entry.id   AF-A0A8R7VBH2-F1
#
_cell.length_a   1.000
_cell.length_b   1.000
_cell.length_c   1.000
_cell.angle_alpha   90.00
_cell.angle_beta   90.00
_cell.angle_gamma   90.00
#
_symmetry.space_group_name_H-M   'P 1'
#
loop_
_entity.id
_entity.type
_entity.pdbx_description
1 polymer ?
#
loop_
_entity_poly.entity_id
_entity_poly.type
_entity_poly.pdbx_seq_one_letter_code
_entity_poly.pdbx_strand_id
1 'polypeptide(L)'
;MTAEVFADLLAEDMKKLAEGKINLSLAGKWCPSVDSCYDRSTLICEAIARRLFPKGSARDLPEDMPDAHYAYRARERLRKEAYVPLRHALELPETFMSAGEWGKVLYTRVASVAMKNYKDHFIYHDQERFNGYLADVKSGKKKIAAGALLPHKILESAVDGEDEVADLQWKRMVDDLLALGKLNNCLAVCDVSGSMHGVPMDVCVALGLLLSELCDEPWRHRVITFSAAPQLHRIRGETLSEKAEFICEMEWGMNTDFQAVFDQLLRVAVAGKVPPERMVKKVFVFSDMEFDRPWETDYEAITRKYAEPQVVFWNLRASRSVPVTAEQKGVALVSGFSKNMLKLFLGGDYTPSPRAVMDKAISGPMYEKLVVFD
;
A
#
# COMPACT_ATOMS: atom_id res chain seq x y z
N MET A 1 -14.38 -22.63 -10.03
CA MET A 1 -13.86 -21.34 -10.56
C MET A 1 -12.40 -21.10 -10.17
N THR A 2 -12.03 -20.84 -8.91
CA THR A 2 -10.61 -20.51 -8.56
C THR A 2 -9.61 -21.63 -8.89
N ALA A 3 -9.92 -22.87 -8.51
CA ALA A 3 -9.06 -24.02 -8.82
C ALA A 3 -8.93 -24.29 -10.33
N GLU A 4 -9.99 -23.99 -11.11
CA GLU A 4 -9.99 -24.16 -12.57
C GLU A 4 -9.07 -23.14 -13.22
N VAL A 5 -9.18 -21.86 -12.83
CA VAL A 5 -8.30 -20.80 -13.34
C VAL A 5 -6.83 -21.12 -13.05
N PHE A 6 -6.49 -21.59 -11.85
CA PHE A 6 -5.12 -22.00 -11.54
C PHE A 6 -4.67 -23.21 -12.36
N ALA A 7 -5.51 -24.24 -12.51
CA ALA A 7 -5.17 -25.42 -13.29
C ALA A 7 -4.90 -25.06 -14.75
N ASP A 8 -5.75 -24.24 -15.36
CA ASP A 8 -5.62 -23.85 -16.77
C ASP A 8 -4.36 -22.99 -16.98
N LEU A 9 -4.10 -22.00 -16.11
CA LEU A 9 -2.89 -21.17 -16.17
C LEU A 9 -1.60 -21.99 -15.94
N LEU A 10 -1.59 -22.91 -14.98
CA LEU A 10 -0.43 -23.78 -14.73
C LEU A 10 -0.18 -24.72 -15.91
N ALA A 11 -1.24 -25.26 -16.53
CA ALA A 11 -1.10 -26.10 -17.72
C ALA A 11 -0.48 -25.33 -18.89
N GLU A 12 -0.93 -24.10 -19.13
CA GLU A 12 -0.34 -23.23 -20.15
C GLU A 12 1.12 -22.90 -19.85
N ASP A 13 1.45 -22.56 -18.61
CA ASP A 13 2.81 -22.22 -18.22
C ASP A 13 3.75 -23.42 -18.31
N MET A 14 3.28 -24.62 -17.94
CA MET A 14 4.05 -25.87 -18.13
C MET A 14 4.35 -26.14 -19.60
N LYS A 15 3.37 -25.90 -20.50
CA LYS A 15 3.58 -26.02 -21.95
C LYS A 15 4.58 -24.97 -22.46
N LYS A 16 4.42 -23.71 -22.08
CA LYS A 16 5.35 -22.62 -22.44
C LYS A 16 6.77 -22.94 -21.97
N LEU A 17 6.92 -23.47 -20.77
CA LEU A 17 8.22 -23.85 -20.22
C LEU A 17 8.85 -25.01 -21.00
N ALA A 18 8.05 -26.04 -21.35
CA ALA A 18 8.52 -27.15 -22.19
C ALA A 18 8.95 -26.68 -23.60
N GLU A 19 8.30 -25.63 -24.13
CA GLU A 19 8.66 -24.97 -25.40
C GLU A 19 9.83 -23.98 -25.27
N GLY A 20 10.40 -23.79 -24.08
CA GLY A 20 11.50 -22.83 -23.83
C GLY A 20 11.08 -21.36 -23.82
N LYS A 21 9.77 -21.06 -23.76
CA LYS A 21 9.25 -19.68 -23.66
C LYS A 21 9.35 -19.18 -22.23
N ILE A 22 9.96 -18.00 -22.05
CA ILE A 22 10.23 -17.40 -20.73
C ILE A 22 9.04 -16.57 -20.21
N ASN A 23 8.04 -16.26 -21.05
CA ASN A 23 6.86 -15.47 -20.66
C ASN A 23 5.82 -16.34 -19.93
N LEU A 24 6.11 -16.67 -18.68
CA LEU A 24 5.25 -17.42 -17.79
C LEU A 24 4.32 -16.50 -17.00
N SER A 25 3.11 -16.97 -16.69
CA SER A 25 2.24 -16.29 -15.75
C SER A 25 2.79 -16.38 -14.31
N LEU A 26 2.25 -15.55 -13.41
CA LEU A 26 2.57 -15.63 -11.98
C LEU A 26 1.79 -16.74 -11.25
N ALA A 27 1.04 -17.60 -11.96
CA ALA A 27 0.26 -18.66 -11.34
C ALA A 27 1.13 -19.60 -10.49
N GLY A 28 2.33 -19.99 -10.96
CA GLY A 28 3.25 -20.82 -10.17
C GLY A 28 3.72 -20.19 -8.85
N LYS A 29 3.70 -18.86 -8.76
CA LYS A 29 4.03 -18.10 -7.55
C LYS A 29 2.83 -17.98 -6.61
N TRP A 30 1.66 -17.65 -7.13
CA TRP A 30 0.46 -17.35 -6.33
C TRP A 30 -0.40 -18.57 -6.00
N CYS A 31 -0.22 -19.67 -6.71
CA CYS A 31 -0.92 -20.91 -6.41
C CYS A 31 -0.52 -21.40 -5.01
N PRO A 32 -1.49 -21.76 -4.14
CA PRO A 32 -1.20 -22.23 -2.80
C PRO A 32 -0.21 -23.39 -2.79
N SER A 33 0.74 -23.36 -1.86
CA SER A 33 1.64 -24.50 -1.66
C SER A 33 0.88 -25.66 -1.03
N VAL A 34 1.24 -26.88 -1.42
CA VAL A 34 0.70 -28.12 -0.84
C VAL A 34 0.91 -28.08 0.69
N ASP A 35 -0.11 -28.46 1.45
CA ASP A 35 -0.13 -28.48 2.92
C ASP A 35 -0.05 -27.10 3.61
N SER A 36 -0.17 -25.99 2.86
CA SER A 36 -0.37 -24.65 3.43
C SER A 36 -1.69 -24.55 4.19
N CYS A 37 -1.85 -23.54 5.06
CA CYS A 37 -3.09 -23.33 5.82
C CYS A 37 -4.33 -23.22 4.92
N TYR A 38 -4.19 -22.59 3.75
CA TYR A 38 -5.25 -22.50 2.75
C TYR A 38 -5.57 -23.85 2.10
N ASP A 39 -4.55 -24.66 1.79
CA ASP A 39 -4.77 -26.00 1.22
C ASP A 39 -5.44 -26.93 2.25
N ARG A 40 -5.03 -26.87 3.52
CA ARG A 40 -5.62 -27.69 4.58
C ARG A 40 -7.11 -27.35 4.82
N SER A 41 -7.51 -26.11 4.63
CA SER A 41 -8.90 -25.68 4.83
C SER A 41 -9.79 -25.86 3.60
N THR A 42 -9.22 -25.75 2.38
CA THR A 42 -10.01 -25.73 1.14
C THR A 42 -9.77 -26.90 0.21
N LEU A 43 -8.72 -27.71 0.43
CA LEU A 43 -8.24 -28.77 -0.47
C LEU A 43 -8.03 -28.28 -1.92
N ILE A 44 -7.72 -26.99 -2.09
CA ILE A 44 -7.58 -26.37 -3.40
C ILE A 44 -6.44 -27.00 -4.22
N CYS A 45 -5.33 -27.40 -3.61
CA CYS A 45 -4.23 -28.04 -4.34
C CYS A 45 -4.64 -29.43 -4.83
N GLU A 46 -5.49 -30.14 -4.09
CA GLU A 46 -6.02 -31.41 -4.53
C GLU A 46 -6.92 -31.23 -5.76
N ALA A 47 -7.84 -30.26 -5.72
CA ALA A 47 -8.71 -29.94 -6.86
C ALA A 47 -7.89 -29.55 -8.12
N ILE A 48 -6.86 -28.73 -7.95
CA ILE A 48 -5.95 -28.33 -9.04
C ILE A 48 -5.18 -29.56 -9.56
N ALA A 49 -4.60 -30.35 -8.66
CA ALA A 49 -3.81 -31.53 -9.01
C ALA A 49 -4.63 -32.56 -9.78
N ARG A 50 -5.85 -32.86 -9.33
CA ARG A 50 -6.75 -33.82 -9.99
C ARG A 50 -7.13 -33.37 -11.41
N ARG A 51 -7.18 -32.06 -11.66
CA ARG A 51 -7.52 -31.49 -12.97
C ARG A 51 -6.32 -31.47 -13.92
N LEU A 52 -5.14 -31.16 -13.41
CA LEU A 52 -3.89 -31.19 -14.18
C LEU A 52 -3.44 -32.62 -14.51
N PHE A 53 -3.64 -33.55 -13.58
CA PHE A 53 -3.18 -34.93 -13.66
C PHE A 53 -4.34 -35.92 -13.43
N PRO A 54 -5.29 -36.03 -14.39
CA PRO A 54 -6.41 -36.96 -14.25
C PRO A 54 -5.93 -38.42 -14.23
N LYS A 55 -6.75 -39.33 -13.69
CA LYS A 55 -6.47 -40.78 -13.78
C LYS A 55 -6.30 -41.20 -15.24
N GLY A 56 -5.38 -42.12 -15.50
CA GLY A 56 -4.99 -42.57 -16.84
C GLY A 56 -4.02 -41.63 -17.56
N SER A 57 -3.73 -40.43 -17.04
CA SER A 57 -2.81 -39.48 -17.70
C SER A 57 -1.34 -39.88 -17.64
N ALA A 58 -0.95 -40.71 -16.67
CA ALA A 58 0.44 -41.11 -16.45
C ALA A 58 0.54 -42.55 -15.95
N ARG A 59 1.71 -43.18 -16.14
CA ARG A 59 1.96 -44.58 -15.75
C ARG A 59 1.78 -44.87 -14.25
N ASP A 60 2.02 -43.88 -13.41
CA ASP A 60 1.86 -43.92 -11.95
C ASP A 60 0.49 -43.40 -11.47
N LEU A 61 -0.43 -43.10 -12.39
CA LEU A 61 -1.82 -42.73 -12.11
C LEU A 61 -2.79 -43.64 -12.91
N PRO A 62 -2.85 -44.95 -12.62
CA PRO A 62 -3.74 -45.86 -13.35
C PRO A 62 -5.22 -45.57 -13.03
N GLU A 63 -6.12 -45.94 -13.95
CA GLU A 63 -7.57 -45.65 -13.85
C GLU A 63 -8.23 -46.31 -12.63
N ASP A 64 -7.75 -47.49 -12.25
CA ASP A 64 -8.24 -48.32 -11.14
C ASP A 64 -7.68 -47.91 -9.77
N MET A 65 -6.86 -46.84 -9.70
CA MET A 65 -6.25 -46.40 -8.44
C MET A 65 -7.31 -45.97 -7.40
N PRO A 66 -7.19 -46.42 -6.13
CA PRO A 66 -8.03 -45.93 -5.04
C PRO A 66 -7.95 -44.42 -4.88
N ASP A 67 -9.08 -43.76 -4.64
CA ASP A 67 -9.17 -42.29 -4.65
C ASP A 67 -8.20 -41.60 -3.67
N ALA A 68 -8.03 -42.16 -2.48
CA ALA A 68 -7.08 -41.63 -1.48
C ALA A 68 -5.61 -41.67 -1.97
N HIS A 69 -5.21 -42.74 -2.66
CA HIS A 69 -3.87 -42.87 -3.22
C HIS A 69 -3.69 -41.95 -4.44
N TYR A 70 -4.73 -41.81 -5.25
CA TYR A 70 -4.78 -40.89 -6.38
C TYR A 70 -4.59 -39.44 -5.94
N ALA A 71 -5.33 -38.99 -4.91
CA ALA A 71 -5.20 -37.64 -4.36
C ALA A 71 -3.77 -37.33 -3.90
N TYR A 72 -3.14 -38.27 -3.19
CA TYR A 72 -1.74 -38.14 -2.75
C TYR A 72 -0.77 -38.04 -3.94
N ARG A 73 -0.89 -38.94 -4.92
CA ARG A 73 0.00 -38.98 -6.10
C ARG A 73 -0.17 -37.75 -6.99
N ALA A 74 -1.40 -37.30 -7.21
CA ALA A 74 -1.67 -36.09 -7.97
C ALA A 74 -1.05 -34.86 -7.28
N ARG A 75 -1.16 -34.72 -5.96
CA ARG A 75 -0.54 -33.62 -5.19
C ARG A 75 0.99 -33.66 -5.24
N GLU A 76 1.59 -34.85 -5.18
CA GLU A 76 3.04 -35.04 -5.38
C GLU A 76 3.49 -34.59 -6.78
N ARG A 77 2.74 -34.97 -7.82
CA ARG A 77 3.01 -34.54 -9.20
C ARG A 77 2.86 -33.04 -9.38
N LEU A 78 1.82 -32.43 -8.82
CA LEU A 78 1.66 -30.97 -8.81
C LEU A 78 2.89 -30.27 -8.24
N ARG A 79 3.43 -30.77 -7.12
CA ARG A 79 4.65 -30.22 -6.53
C ARG A 79 5.86 -30.37 -7.45
N LYS A 80 6.11 -31.57 -7.97
CA LYS A 80 7.33 -31.92 -8.72
C LYS A 80 7.33 -31.42 -10.17
N GLU A 81 6.20 -31.55 -10.86
CA GLU A 81 6.10 -31.30 -12.30
C GLU A 81 5.58 -29.90 -12.62
N ALA A 82 4.79 -29.27 -11.74
CA ALA A 82 4.34 -27.89 -11.93
C ALA A 82 5.16 -26.91 -11.07
N TYR A 83 5.10 -27.03 -9.74
CA TYR A 83 5.62 -25.98 -8.87
C TYR A 83 7.15 -25.82 -8.95
N VAL A 84 7.92 -26.89 -8.81
CA VAL A 84 9.39 -26.82 -8.85
C VAL A 84 9.92 -26.18 -10.14
N PRO A 85 9.57 -26.68 -11.35
CA PRO A 85 10.12 -26.13 -12.59
C PRO A 85 9.61 -24.71 -12.88
N LEU A 86 8.33 -24.42 -12.59
CA LEU A 86 7.78 -23.08 -12.80
C LEU A 86 8.40 -22.06 -11.83
N ARG A 87 8.56 -22.39 -10.55
CA ARG A 87 9.18 -21.48 -9.56
C ARG A 87 10.66 -21.26 -9.81
N HIS A 88 11.37 -22.29 -10.32
CA HIS A 88 12.75 -22.16 -10.78
C HIS A 88 12.84 -21.24 -12.00
N ALA A 89 11.97 -21.42 -13.00
CA ALA A 89 11.92 -20.57 -14.20
C ALA A 89 11.53 -19.11 -13.89
N LEU A 90 10.71 -18.91 -12.84
CA LEU A 90 10.37 -17.57 -12.33
C LEU A 90 11.49 -16.93 -11.49
N GLU A 91 12.57 -17.67 -11.21
CA GLU A 91 13.73 -17.23 -10.41
C GLU A 91 13.32 -16.68 -9.03
N LEU A 92 12.42 -17.38 -8.35
CA LEU A 92 11.95 -16.97 -7.03
C LEU A 92 13.08 -17.09 -5.98
N PRO A 93 13.28 -16.08 -5.12
CA PRO A 93 14.38 -16.08 -4.15
C PRO A 93 14.33 -17.30 -3.22
N GLU A 94 13.14 -17.75 -2.82
CA GLU A 94 12.93 -18.87 -1.92
C GLU A 94 13.53 -20.18 -2.46
N THR A 95 13.58 -20.34 -3.79
CA THR A 95 14.17 -21.53 -4.43
C THR A 95 15.67 -21.58 -4.23
N PHE A 96 16.35 -20.45 -4.43
CA PHE A 96 17.81 -20.32 -4.24
C PHE A 96 18.18 -20.35 -2.75
N MET A 97 17.39 -19.69 -1.90
CA MET A 97 17.58 -19.69 -0.44
C MET A 97 17.50 -21.11 0.12
N SER A 98 16.49 -21.89 -0.29
CA SER A 98 16.32 -23.28 0.17
C SER A 98 17.46 -24.21 -0.30
N ALA A 99 18.07 -23.91 -1.45
CA ALA A 99 19.21 -24.64 -1.99
C ALA A 99 20.56 -24.18 -1.42
N GLY A 100 20.59 -23.12 -0.60
CA GLY A 100 21.82 -22.49 -0.12
C GLY A 100 22.59 -21.72 -1.20
N GLU A 101 21.99 -21.50 -2.37
CA GLU A 101 22.60 -20.85 -3.53
C GLU A 101 22.40 -19.33 -3.51
N TRP A 102 22.76 -18.68 -2.39
CA TRP A 102 22.56 -17.24 -2.19
C TRP A 102 23.13 -16.40 -3.33
N GLY A 103 24.31 -16.77 -3.85
CA GLY A 103 24.98 -16.10 -4.97
C GLY A 103 24.22 -16.09 -6.32
N LYS A 104 23.11 -16.83 -6.45
CA LYS A 104 22.24 -16.79 -7.64
C LYS A 104 21.00 -15.90 -7.46
N VAL A 105 20.73 -15.42 -6.25
CA VAL A 105 19.58 -14.53 -5.99
C VAL A 105 19.78 -13.20 -6.74
N LEU A 106 18.78 -12.82 -7.54
CA LEU A 106 18.75 -11.55 -8.27
C LEU A 106 17.94 -10.52 -7.47
N TYR A 107 18.60 -9.72 -6.64
CA TYR A 107 17.94 -8.73 -5.76
C TYR A 107 17.02 -7.75 -6.50
N THR A 108 17.32 -7.40 -7.75
CA THR A 108 16.50 -6.52 -8.59
C THR A 108 15.12 -7.10 -8.93
N ARG A 109 14.97 -8.43 -8.91
CA ARG A 109 13.70 -9.13 -9.16
C ARG A 109 12.93 -9.45 -7.87
N VAL A 110 13.55 -9.27 -6.71
CA VAL A 110 12.92 -9.58 -5.42
C VAL A 110 11.78 -8.60 -5.17
N ALA A 111 10.59 -9.14 -4.89
CA ALA A 111 9.41 -8.34 -4.58
C ALA A 111 9.57 -7.60 -3.25
N SER A 112 8.91 -6.45 -3.09
CA SER A 112 9.07 -5.58 -1.91
C SER A 112 8.80 -6.29 -0.58
N VAL A 113 7.76 -7.13 -0.54
CA VAL A 113 7.39 -7.92 0.66
C VAL A 113 8.44 -9.00 0.96
N ALA A 114 8.94 -9.69 -0.07
CA ALA A 114 10.01 -10.67 0.09
C ALA A 114 11.29 -10.01 0.58
N MET A 115 11.60 -8.80 0.09
CA MET A 115 12.75 -8.03 0.55
C MET A 115 12.65 -7.70 2.05
N LYS A 116 11.47 -7.25 2.51
CA LYS A 116 11.22 -7.00 3.95
C LYS A 116 11.40 -8.26 4.78
N ASN A 117 10.88 -9.40 4.33
CA ASN A 117 10.91 -10.64 5.10
C ASN A 117 12.28 -11.34 5.13
N TYR A 118 13.08 -11.18 4.08
CA TYR A 118 14.33 -11.93 3.90
C TYR A 118 15.60 -11.09 4.07
N LYS A 119 15.48 -9.79 4.40
CA LYS A 119 16.63 -8.89 4.55
C LYS A 119 17.70 -9.45 5.50
N ASP A 120 17.31 -9.98 6.66
CA ASP A 120 18.25 -10.46 7.68
C ASP A 120 19.01 -11.69 7.17
N HIS A 121 18.34 -12.54 6.39
CA HIS A 121 18.98 -13.67 5.73
C HIS A 121 19.95 -13.25 4.63
N PHE A 122 19.62 -12.21 3.85
CA PHE A 122 20.52 -11.68 2.83
C PHE A 122 21.76 -11.06 3.47
N ILE A 123 21.61 -10.33 4.58
CA ILE A 123 22.73 -9.77 5.34
C ILE A 123 23.58 -10.90 5.93
N TYR A 124 22.97 -11.92 6.53
CA TYR A 124 23.70 -13.00 7.17
C TYR A 124 24.48 -13.89 6.20
N HIS A 125 23.91 -14.19 5.02
CA HIS A 125 24.51 -15.12 4.06
C HIS A 125 25.25 -14.47 2.89
N ASP A 126 25.00 -13.20 2.60
CA ASP A 126 25.51 -12.55 1.37
C ASP A 126 25.68 -11.02 1.52
N GLN A 127 26.29 -10.64 2.64
CA GLN A 127 26.41 -9.24 3.08
C GLN A 127 27.05 -8.31 2.03
N GLU A 128 28.18 -8.71 1.43
CA GLU A 128 28.94 -7.85 0.52
C GLU A 128 28.13 -7.52 -0.75
N ARG A 129 27.53 -8.53 -1.37
CA ARG A 129 26.74 -8.35 -2.60
C ARG A 129 25.44 -7.60 -2.31
N PHE A 130 24.83 -7.85 -1.16
CA PHE A 130 23.63 -7.15 -0.74
C PHE A 130 23.91 -5.66 -0.46
N ASN A 131 24.96 -5.33 0.27
CA ASN A 131 25.38 -3.95 0.52
C ASN A 131 25.76 -3.22 -0.78
N GLY A 132 26.46 -3.91 -1.69
CA GLY A 132 26.74 -3.38 -3.03
C GLY A 132 25.46 -3.08 -3.83
N TYR A 133 24.45 -3.96 -3.73
CA TYR A 133 23.13 -3.71 -4.32
C TYR A 133 22.43 -2.49 -3.70
N LEU A 134 22.45 -2.32 -2.37
CA LEU A 134 21.87 -1.14 -1.71
C LEU A 134 22.57 0.15 -2.14
N ALA A 135 23.90 0.15 -2.24
CA ALA A 135 24.65 1.29 -2.76
C ALA A 135 24.31 1.62 -4.24
N ASP A 136 24.13 0.60 -5.08
CA ASP A 136 23.67 0.76 -6.46
C ASP A 136 22.25 1.35 -6.53
N VAL A 137 21.36 0.97 -5.61
CA VAL A 137 20.00 1.54 -5.52
C VAL A 137 20.05 2.98 -5.03
N LYS A 138 20.86 3.29 -4.01
CA LYS A 138 21.04 4.65 -3.47
C LYS A 138 21.60 5.62 -4.51
N SER A 139 22.53 5.14 -5.35
CA SER A 139 23.10 5.90 -6.48
C SER A 139 22.19 5.94 -7.71
N GLY A 140 21.04 5.26 -7.69
CA GLY A 140 20.06 5.24 -8.79
C GLY A 140 20.41 4.34 -9.97
N LYS A 141 21.49 3.54 -9.88
CA LYS A 141 21.89 2.56 -10.91
C LYS A 141 20.92 1.38 -11.01
N LYS A 142 20.33 0.99 -9.87
CA LYS A 142 19.33 -0.08 -9.77
C LYS A 142 18.05 0.42 -9.12
N LYS A 143 16.94 -0.27 -9.37
CA LYS A 143 15.64 0.04 -8.78
C LYS A 143 15.25 -1.07 -7.80
N ILE A 144 14.70 -0.67 -6.66
CA ILE A 144 14.06 -1.56 -5.69
C ILE A 144 12.55 -1.62 -5.92
N ALA A 145 11.93 -2.77 -5.68
CA ALA A 145 10.47 -2.87 -5.68
C ALA A 145 9.90 -2.25 -4.38
N ALA A 146 8.93 -1.35 -4.50
CA ALA A 146 8.19 -0.76 -3.38
C ALA A 146 6.65 -0.84 -3.53
N GLY A 147 6.17 -1.24 -4.71
CA GLY A 147 4.76 -1.08 -5.09
C GLY A 147 3.76 -1.84 -4.21
N ALA A 148 4.10 -3.03 -3.73
CA ALA A 148 3.18 -3.88 -2.96
C ALA A 148 3.11 -3.55 -1.46
N LEU A 149 4.11 -2.85 -0.91
CA LEU A 149 4.10 -2.47 0.51
C LEU A 149 3.20 -1.24 0.75
N LEU A 150 2.47 -1.26 1.86
CA LEU A 150 1.71 -0.12 2.34
C LEU A 150 2.65 0.84 3.10
N PRO A 151 2.39 2.16 3.11
CA PRO A 151 3.27 3.14 3.76
C PRO A 151 3.60 2.80 5.21
N HIS A 152 2.58 2.47 6.02
CA HIS A 152 2.75 2.10 7.43
C HIS A 152 3.60 0.83 7.61
N LYS A 153 3.60 -0.10 6.65
CA LYS A 153 4.43 -1.31 6.70
C LYS A 153 5.89 -1.05 6.36
N ILE A 154 6.19 0.01 5.62
CA ILE A 154 7.57 0.48 5.44
C ILE A 154 8.02 1.22 6.69
N LEU A 155 7.15 2.06 7.25
CA LEU A 155 7.40 2.80 8.48
C LEU A 155 7.73 1.87 9.66
N GLU A 156 6.89 0.85 9.91
CA GLU A 156 7.11 -0.21 10.90
C GLU A 156 8.51 -0.83 10.78
N SER A 157 8.96 -1.10 9.55
CA SER A 157 10.29 -1.68 9.30
C SER A 157 11.46 -0.73 9.55
N ALA A 158 11.24 0.59 9.46
CA ALA A 158 12.25 1.59 9.76
C ALA A 158 12.33 1.90 11.27
N VAL A 159 11.22 1.79 12.00
CA VAL A 159 11.19 2.03 13.45
C VAL A 159 11.80 0.86 14.23
N ASP A 160 11.61 -0.38 13.77
CA ASP A 160 12.17 -1.57 14.42
C ASP A 160 13.70 -1.71 14.27
N GLY A 161 14.35 -0.83 13.50
CA GLY A 161 15.81 -0.71 13.35
C GLY A 161 16.20 0.21 12.20
N GLU A 162 17.39 0.81 12.23
CA GLU A 162 17.93 1.63 11.12
C GLU A 162 18.04 0.80 9.82
N ASP A 163 16.95 0.77 9.06
CA ASP A 163 16.80 -0.08 7.89
C ASP A 163 16.94 0.74 6.60
N GLU A 164 18.16 0.74 6.04
CA GLU A 164 18.45 1.38 4.76
C GLU A 164 17.52 0.85 3.64
N VAL A 165 17.05 -0.40 3.73
CA VAL A 165 16.09 -0.95 2.76
C VAL A 165 14.75 -0.22 2.85
N ALA A 166 14.27 0.08 4.06
CA ALA A 166 13.01 0.77 4.28
C ALA A 166 13.06 2.21 3.74
N ASP A 167 14.16 2.93 3.99
CA ASP A 167 14.38 4.27 3.44
C ASP A 167 14.38 4.29 1.91
N LEU A 168 15.07 3.31 1.28
CA LEU A 168 15.11 3.19 -0.19
C LEU A 168 13.74 2.81 -0.76
N GLN A 169 12.99 1.94 -0.10
CA GLN A 169 11.63 1.58 -0.50
C GLN A 169 10.67 2.77 -0.35
N TRP A 170 10.80 3.56 0.71
CA TRP A 170 10.03 4.79 0.93
C TRP A 170 10.29 5.80 -0.17
N LYS A 171 11.56 6.14 -0.40
CA LYS A 171 11.97 7.07 -1.45
C LYS A 171 11.42 6.65 -2.81
N ARG A 172 11.52 5.34 -3.14
CA ARG A 172 10.97 4.80 -4.39
C ARG A 172 9.46 4.97 -4.48
N MET A 173 8.73 4.75 -3.39
CA MET A 173 7.28 4.93 -3.34
C MET A 173 6.88 6.39 -3.57
N VAL A 174 7.60 7.32 -2.95
CA VAL A 174 7.40 8.76 -3.12
C VAL A 174 7.68 9.17 -4.57
N ASP A 175 8.81 8.73 -5.14
CA ASP A 175 9.18 9.00 -6.54
C ASP A 175 8.13 8.47 -7.53
N ASP A 176 7.61 7.25 -7.31
CA ASP A 176 6.56 6.66 -8.15
C ASP A 176 5.24 7.44 -8.10
N LEU A 177 4.89 8.04 -6.94
CA LEU A 177 3.71 8.88 -6.81
C LEU A 177 3.94 10.28 -7.40
N LEU A 178 5.12 10.89 -7.17
CA LEU A 178 5.51 12.16 -7.77
C LEU A 178 5.53 12.09 -9.30
N ALA A 179 5.90 10.94 -9.88
CA ALA A 179 5.86 10.70 -11.32
C ALA A 179 4.44 10.70 -11.89
N LEU A 180 3.43 10.35 -11.08
CA LEU A 180 2.01 10.43 -11.47
C LEU A 180 1.44 11.86 -11.33
N GLY A 181 2.03 12.67 -10.45
CA GLY A 181 1.65 14.05 -10.24
C GLY A 181 1.96 14.52 -8.83
N LYS A 182 1.86 15.83 -8.60
CA LYS A 182 2.04 16.46 -7.30
C LYS A 182 0.71 16.87 -6.67
N LEU A 183 0.72 17.01 -5.34
CA LEU A 183 -0.38 17.58 -4.59
C LEU A 183 -0.16 19.07 -4.41
N ASN A 184 -0.85 19.87 -5.23
CA ASN A 184 -0.76 21.32 -5.13
C ASN A 184 -1.56 21.81 -3.93
N ASN A 185 -0.95 22.69 -3.12
CA ASN A 185 -1.63 23.40 -2.04
C ASN A 185 -2.40 22.46 -1.08
N CYS A 186 -1.78 21.36 -0.68
CA CYS A 186 -2.39 20.40 0.24
C CYS A 186 -1.68 20.42 1.61
N LEU A 187 -2.40 20.05 2.67
CA LEU A 187 -1.84 19.88 4.01
C LEU A 187 -2.47 18.68 4.71
N ALA A 188 -1.69 17.96 5.51
CA ALA A 188 -2.18 16.88 6.37
C ALA A 188 -2.43 17.38 7.80
N VAL A 189 -3.61 17.06 8.33
CA VAL A 189 -3.96 17.07 9.75
C VAL A 189 -3.86 15.63 10.24
N CYS A 190 -2.99 15.39 11.22
CA CYS A 190 -2.71 14.06 11.74
C CYS A 190 -3.33 13.86 13.12
N ASP A 191 -4.27 12.92 13.23
CA ASP A 191 -4.82 12.44 14.50
C ASP A 191 -3.99 11.30 15.07
N VAL A 192 -3.36 11.56 16.20
CA VAL A 192 -2.57 10.61 16.98
C VAL A 192 -3.12 10.49 18.41
N SER A 193 -4.43 10.75 18.57
CA SER A 193 -5.15 10.59 19.83
C SER A 193 -5.13 9.14 20.32
N GLY A 194 -5.48 8.94 21.60
CA GLY A 194 -5.47 7.60 22.20
C GLY A 194 -6.38 6.58 21.49
N SER A 195 -7.45 7.03 20.82
CA SER A 195 -8.31 6.16 20.02
C SER A 195 -7.63 5.68 18.74
N MET A 196 -6.61 6.39 18.25
CA MET A 196 -5.83 6.00 17.08
C MET A 196 -4.75 4.97 17.40
N HIS A 197 -4.48 4.69 18.69
CA HIS A 197 -3.40 3.80 19.11
C HIS A 197 -3.37 2.45 18.37
N GLY A 198 -2.16 2.03 17.99
CA GLY A 198 -1.88 0.84 17.18
C GLY A 198 -1.80 1.16 15.69
N VAL A 199 -2.25 0.22 14.85
CA VAL A 199 -2.16 0.34 13.38
C VAL A 199 -2.75 1.63 12.81
N PRO A 200 -3.90 2.17 13.30
CA PRO A 200 -4.43 3.43 12.75
C PRO A 200 -3.48 4.62 12.94
N MET A 201 -2.77 4.70 14.05
CA MET A 201 -1.76 5.73 14.31
C MET A 201 -0.56 5.58 13.37
N ASP A 202 -0.04 4.36 13.19
CA ASP A 202 1.06 4.10 12.24
C ASP A 202 0.67 4.50 10.81
N VAL A 203 -0.59 4.25 10.45
CA VAL A 203 -1.15 4.66 9.15
C VAL A 203 -1.30 6.17 9.06
N CYS A 204 -1.76 6.83 10.11
CA CYS A 204 -1.90 8.29 10.17
C CYS A 204 -0.54 8.97 9.96
N VAL A 205 0.48 8.53 10.71
CA VAL A 205 1.85 9.05 10.61
C VAL A 205 2.41 8.81 9.22
N ALA A 206 2.29 7.59 8.69
CA ALA A 206 2.80 7.26 7.37
C ALA A 206 2.09 8.04 6.25
N LEU A 207 0.76 8.15 6.27
CA LEU A 207 0.02 8.90 5.24
C LEU A 207 0.25 10.42 5.37
N GLY A 208 0.34 10.94 6.59
CA GLY A 208 0.66 12.35 6.86
C GLY A 208 2.04 12.71 6.34
N LEU A 209 3.05 11.87 6.63
CA LEU A 209 4.39 12.03 6.11
C LEU A 209 4.41 11.96 4.58
N LEU A 210 3.79 10.92 4.00
CA LEU A 210 3.73 10.73 2.56
C LEU A 210 3.08 11.94 1.87
N LEU A 211 1.97 12.43 2.40
CA LEU A 211 1.29 13.61 1.86
C LEU A 211 2.20 14.84 1.91
N SER A 212 2.88 15.06 3.04
CA SER A 212 3.80 16.19 3.20
C SER A 212 4.95 16.19 2.19
N GLU A 213 5.43 15.02 1.76
CA GLU A 213 6.51 14.88 0.78
C GLU A 213 6.01 15.04 -0.66
N LEU A 214 4.74 14.72 -0.93
CA LEU A 214 4.07 14.90 -2.22
C LEU A 214 3.57 16.34 -2.45
N CYS A 215 3.45 17.13 -1.38
CA CYS A 215 3.07 18.53 -1.44
C CYS A 215 4.18 19.41 -2.02
N ASP A 216 3.77 20.47 -2.74
CA ASP A 216 4.69 21.52 -3.19
C ASP A 216 4.97 22.59 -2.12
N GLU A 217 6.06 23.33 -2.31
CA GLU A 217 6.37 24.52 -1.51
C GLU A 217 5.25 25.57 -1.61
N PRO A 218 4.86 26.26 -0.52
CA PRO A 218 5.55 26.36 0.78
C PRO A 218 5.11 25.33 1.84
N TRP A 219 4.23 24.40 1.48
CA TRP A 219 3.56 23.47 2.42
C TRP A 219 4.27 22.11 2.54
N ARG A 220 5.26 21.86 1.68
CA ARG A 220 6.09 20.67 1.70
C ARG A 220 6.75 20.45 3.07
N HIS A 221 6.76 19.19 3.52
CA HIS A 221 7.26 18.76 4.83
C HIS A 221 6.59 19.48 6.02
N ARG A 222 5.34 19.91 5.88
CA ARG A 222 4.56 20.47 6.98
C ARG A 222 3.33 19.62 7.27
N VAL A 223 2.99 19.52 8.54
CA VAL A 223 1.80 18.85 9.05
C VAL A 223 1.21 19.68 10.19
N ILE A 224 -0.09 19.57 10.41
CA ILE A 224 -0.78 20.23 11.52
C ILE A 224 -1.31 19.17 12.49
N THR A 225 -1.19 19.44 13.79
CA THR A 225 -1.67 18.53 14.83
C THR A 225 -3.18 18.54 14.94
N PHE A 226 -3.76 17.37 15.23
CA PHE A 226 -5.16 17.23 15.62
C PHE A 226 -5.31 17.61 17.12
N SER A 227 -5.56 18.88 17.39
CA SER A 227 -5.72 19.39 18.76
C SER A 227 -6.68 20.60 18.80
N ALA A 228 -7.22 20.93 19.97
CA ALA A 228 -7.96 22.19 20.20
C ALA A 228 -7.09 23.45 19.98
N ALA A 229 -5.77 23.32 20.06
CA ALA A 229 -4.82 24.40 19.81
C ALA A 229 -3.81 23.93 18.75
N PRO A 230 -4.25 23.83 17.48
CA PRO A 230 -3.46 23.18 16.44
C PRO A 230 -2.11 23.88 16.25
N GLN A 231 -1.09 23.08 15.96
CA GLN A 231 0.27 23.55 15.72
C GLN A 231 0.76 23.08 14.35
N LEU A 232 1.22 24.03 13.54
CA LEU A 232 1.87 23.73 12.26
C LEU A 232 3.35 23.40 12.50
N HIS A 233 3.69 22.13 12.34
CA HIS A 233 5.07 21.65 12.45
C HIS A 233 5.70 21.46 11.08
N ARG A 234 7.00 21.74 10.99
CA ARG A 234 7.84 21.32 9.87
C ARG A 234 8.57 20.05 10.27
N ILE A 235 8.32 18.97 9.55
CA ILE A 235 8.94 17.66 9.78
C ILE A 235 10.46 17.80 9.61
N ARG A 236 11.20 17.27 10.60
CA ARG A 236 12.66 17.21 10.62
C ARG A 236 13.09 15.75 10.66
N GLY A 237 14.30 15.48 10.18
CA GLY A 237 14.87 14.14 10.11
C GLY A 237 15.41 13.82 8.71
N GLU A 238 16.50 13.09 8.67
CA GLU A 238 17.11 12.57 7.45
C GLU A 238 16.54 11.18 7.10
N THR A 239 16.40 10.32 8.11
CA THR A 239 15.86 8.96 7.96
C THR A 239 14.34 8.94 8.08
N LEU A 240 13.71 7.87 7.56
CA LEU A 240 12.28 7.66 7.72
C LEU A 240 11.88 7.56 9.20
N SER A 241 12.71 6.91 10.01
CA SER A 241 12.47 6.69 11.44
C SER A 241 12.45 8.00 12.21
N GLU A 242 13.44 8.88 12.00
CA GLU A 242 13.48 10.20 12.63
C GLU A 242 12.27 11.07 12.27
N LYS A 243 11.85 11.03 11.00
CA LYS A 243 10.67 11.78 10.53
C LYS A 243 9.39 11.23 11.16
N ALA A 244 9.30 9.91 11.34
CA ALA A 244 8.16 9.26 11.97
C ALA A 244 8.08 9.61 13.46
N GLU A 245 9.20 9.46 14.16
CA GLU A 245 9.34 9.79 15.58
C GLU A 245 8.98 11.27 15.83
N PHE A 246 9.44 12.18 14.97
CA PHE A 246 9.06 13.59 15.07
C PHE A 246 7.55 13.84 15.01
N ILE A 247 6.79 13.08 14.22
CA ILE A 247 5.32 13.17 14.16
C ILE A 247 4.70 12.52 15.40
N CYS A 248 5.25 11.38 15.84
CA CYS A 248 4.85 10.66 17.04
C CYS A 248 5.22 11.36 18.35
N GLU A 249 5.99 12.46 18.34
CA GLU A 249 6.33 13.23 19.55
C GLU A 249 5.65 14.60 19.62
N MET A 250 4.88 15.00 18.59
CA MET A 250 4.21 16.31 18.56
C MET A 250 3.26 16.48 19.75
N GLU A 251 3.03 17.71 20.22
CA GLU A 251 1.99 17.92 21.23
C GLU A 251 0.60 17.81 20.58
N TRP A 252 -0.09 16.68 20.81
CA TRP A 252 -1.46 16.43 20.35
C TRP A 252 -2.52 16.61 21.44
N GLY A 253 -3.76 16.82 21.03
CA GLY A 253 -4.92 16.94 21.91
C GLY A 253 -5.85 15.71 21.85
N MET A 254 -7.00 15.81 22.51
CA MET A 254 -8.07 14.79 22.48
C MET A 254 -9.25 15.18 21.58
N ASN A 255 -9.17 16.33 20.92
CA ASN A 255 -10.21 16.88 20.06
C ASN A 255 -9.57 17.84 19.05
N THR A 256 -10.30 18.22 18.01
CA THR A 256 -9.83 19.22 17.04
C THR A 256 -10.84 20.33 16.86
N ASP A 257 -10.31 21.56 16.82
CA ASP A 257 -11.04 22.73 16.36
C ASP A 257 -10.64 23.03 14.91
N PHE A 258 -11.51 22.66 13.98
CA PHE A 258 -11.24 22.89 12.56
C PHE A 258 -11.23 24.37 12.20
N GLN A 259 -12.02 25.21 12.86
CA GLN A 259 -11.96 26.65 12.63
C GLN A 259 -10.58 27.19 13.03
N ALA A 260 -10.02 26.71 14.14
CA ALA A 260 -8.67 27.06 14.58
C ALA A 260 -7.58 26.58 13.60
N VAL A 261 -7.75 25.40 12.99
CA VAL A 261 -6.84 24.89 11.93
C VAL A 261 -6.79 25.89 10.77
N PHE A 262 -7.94 26.31 10.24
CA PHE A 262 -7.98 27.26 9.13
C PHE A 262 -7.52 28.67 9.54
N ASP A 263 -7.85 29.13 10.75
CA ASP A 263 -7.35 30.40 11.27
C ASP A 263 -5.81 30.38 11.39
N GLN A 264 -5.20 29.25 11.80
CA GLN A 264 -3.74 29.08 11.82
C GLN A 264 -3.15 29.11 10.41
N LEU A 265 -3.79 28.47 9.43
CA LEU A 265 -3.34 28.51 8.04
C LEU A 265 -3.32 29.93 7.48
N LEU A 266 -4.37 30.71 7.75
CA LEU A 266 -4.44 32.11 7.38
C LEU A 266 -3.33 32.94 8.07
N ARG A 267 -3.10 32.72 9.37
CA ARG A 267 -2.01 33.42 10.10
C ARG A 267 -0.64 33.14 9.48
N VAL A 268 -0.34 31.88 9.20
CA VAL A 268 0.94 31.47 8.58
C VAL A 268 1.06 32.03 7.17
N ALA A 269 -0.02 32.04 6.40
CA ALA A 269 -0.03 32.59 5.05
C ALA A 269 0.24 34.10 5.04
N VAL A 270 -0.41 34.85 5.93
CA VAL A 270 -0.19 36.30 6.08
C VAL A 270 1.23 36.58 6.54
N ALA A 271 1.73 35.86 7.55
CA ALA A 271 3.10 36.01 8.04
C ALA A 271 4.15 35.67 6.97
N GLY A 272 3.90 34.61 6.19
CA GLY A 272 4.75 34.14 5.10
C GLY A 272 4.57 34.88 3.79
N LYS A 273 3.64 35.86 3.71
CA LYS A 273 3.24 36.56 2.48
C LYS A 273 2.95 35.59 1.33
N VAL A 274 2.27 34.48 1.65
CA VAL A 274 1.90 33.45 0.66
C VAL A 274 0.83 34.05 -0.25
N PRO A 275 1.03 34.04 -1.58
CA PRO A 275 0.02 34.56 -2.50
C PRO A 275 -1.23 33.65 -2.48
N PRO A 276 -2.45 34.19 -2.67
CA PRO A 276 -3.70 33.42 -2.58
C PRO A 276 -3.71 32.15 -3.44
N GLU A 277 -3.03 32.18 -4.60
CA GLU A 277 -2.95 31.06 -5.54
C GLU A 277 -2.12 29.88 -4.99
N ARG A 278 -1.23 30.14 -4.03
CA ARG A 278 -0.41 29.12 -3.34
C ARG A 278 -0.95 28.78 -1.95
N MET A 279 -2.10 29.33 -1.59
CA MET A 279 -2.75 29.03 -0.32
C MET A 279 -3.28 27.60 -0.31
N VAL A 280 -3.24 26.92 0.84
CA VAL A 280 -3.77 25.55 0.99
C VAL A 280 -5.20 25.50 0.48
N LYS A 281 -5.49 24.71 -0.56
CA LYS A 281 -6.85 24.49 -1.05
C LYS A 281 -7.47 23.25 -0.42
N LYS A 282 -6.65 22.24 -0.13
CA LYS A 282 -7.06 20.90 0.32
C LYS A 282 -6.44 20.53 1.66
N VAL A 283 -7.26 20.21 2.65
CA VAL A 283 -6.83 19.71 3.94
C VAL A 283 -7.23 18.23 4.06
N PHE A 284 -6.26 17.35 4.30
CA PHE A 284 -6.48 15.93 4.53
C PHE A 284 -6.50 15.68 6.02
N VAL A 285 -7.59 15.13 6.52
CA VAL A 285 -7.80 14.84 7.94
C VAL A 285 -7.73 13.33 8.12
N PHE A 286 -6.62 12.84 8.66
CA PHE A 286 -6.42 11.43 8.98
C PHE A 286 -6.88 11.21 10.42
N SER A 287 -8.02 10.53 10.63
CA SER A 287 -8.66 10.34 11.94
C SER A 287 -9.59 9.12 11.93
N ASP A 288 -10.14 8.76 13.09
CA ASP A 288 -11.21 7.76 13.24
C ASP A 288 -12.63 8.32 13.00
N MET A 289 -12.73 9.61 12.67
CA MET A 289 -13.99 10.35 12.41
C MET A 289 -14.92 10.45 13.64
N GLU A 290 -14.40 10.33 14.86
CA GLU A 290 -15.16 10.59 16.09
C GLU A 290 -15.14 12.09 16.42
N PHE A 291 -16.01 12.86 15.74
CA PHE A 291 -16.14 14.30 15.98
C PHE A 291 -17.25 14.61 17.00
N ASP A 292 -16.92 15.40 18.03
CA ASP A 292 -17.87 15.82 19.08
C ASP A 292 -18.92 16.84 18.61
N ARG A 293 -18.71 17.50 17.46
CA ARG A 293 -19.54 18.62 16.97
C ARG A 293 -20.02 18.41 15.52
N PRO A 294 -21.20 18.95 15.17
CA PRO A 294 -21.72 18.87 13.81
C PRO A 294 -20.89 19.73 12.84
N TRP A 295 -20.27 19.06 11.86
CA TRP A 295 -19.39 19.65 10.85
C TRP A 295 -20.00 20.79 10.03
N GLU A 296 -21.33 20.76 9.79
CA GLU A 296 -22.01 21.73 8.93
C GLU A 296 -21.82 23.18 9.42
N THR A 297 -21.92 23.40 10.73
CA THR A 297 -21.70 24.73 11.34
C THR A 297 -20.25 25.20 11.18
N ASP A 298 -19.29 24.30 11.35
CA ASP A 298 -17.87 24.63 11.22
C ASP A 298 -17.50 24.92 9.76
N TYR A 299 -18.02 24.14 8.82
CA TYR A 299 -17.76 24.34 7.40
C TYR A 299 -18.32 25.68 6.89
N GLU A 300 -19.52 26.07 7.31
CA GLU A 300 -20.07 27.40 7.01
C GLU A 300 -19.20 28.53 7.59
N ALA A 301 -18.71 28.37 8.82
CA ALA A 301 -17.84 29.36 9.44
C ALA A 301 -16.49 29.48 8.71
N ILE A 302 -15.91 28.35 8.30
CA ILE A 302 -14.64 28.30 7.57
C ILE A 302 -14.81 28.93 6.18
N THR A 303 -15.86 28.57 5.43
CA THR A 303 -16.10 29.10 4.07
C THR A 303 -16.32 30.62 4.04
N ARG A 304 -16.77 31.24 5.14
CA ARG A 304 -16.86 32.71 5.27
C ARG A 304 -15.50 33.39 5.38
N LYS A 305 -14.49 32.71 5.96
CA LYS A 305 -13.14 33.25 6.18
C LYS A 305 -12.14 32.80 5.14
N TYR A 306 -12.37 31.63 4.55
CA TYR A 306 -11.46 30.90 3.68
C TYR A 306 -12.18 30.62 2.35
N ALA A 307 -11.63 31.08 1.24
CA ALA A 307 -12.25 30.88 -0.06
C ALA A 307 -12.10 29.41 -0.50
N GLU A 308 -13.23 28.75 -0.72
CA GLU A 308 -13.33 27.39 -1.29
C GLU A 308 -12.43 26.32 -0.62
N PRO A 309 -12.51 26.16 0.73
CA PRO A 309 -11.78 25.11 1.43
C PRO A 309 -12.27 23.74 0.97
N GLN A 310 -11.33 22.85 0.67
CA GLN A 310 -11.63 21.45 0.41
C GLN A 310 -11.11 20.61 1.58
N VAL A 311 -11.94 19.70 2.10
CA VAL A 311 -11.60 18.86 3.24
C VAL A 311 -11.78 17.39 2.86
N VAL A 312 -10.72 16.61 3.00
CA VAL A 312 -10.73 15.17 2.76
C VAL A 312 -10.68 14.48 4.11
N PHE A 313 -11.81 13.98 4.58
CA PHE A 313 -11.82 13.13 5.77
C PHE A 313 -11.42 11.72 5.39
N TRP A 314 -10.38 11.23 6.05
CA TRP A 314 -9.82 9.91 5.81
C TRP A 314 -9.97 9.06 7.06
N ASN A 315 -10.92 8.13 7.02
CA ASN A 315 -11.20 7.23 8.13
C ASN A 315 -10.15 6.11 8.20
N LEU A 316 -9.46 6.04 9.34
CA LEU A 316 -8.46 5.02 9.62
C LEU A 316 -8.97 3.95 10.61
N ARG A 317 -10.20 4.08 11.11
CA ARG A 317 -10.83 3.11 11.99
C ARG A 317 -12.18 2.65 11.41
N ALA A 318 -12.65 1.49 11.84
CA ALA A 318 -13.97 1.01 11.43
C ALA A 318 -15.07 1.75 12.23
N SER A 319 -15.34 3.01 11.89
CA SER A 319 -16.44 3.78 12.45
C SER A 319 -17.57 3.96 11.43
N ARG A 320 -18.81 4.06 11.93
CA ARG A 320 -20.01 4.33 11.10
C ARG A 320 -20.31 5.82 11.00
N SER A 321 -19.48 6.67 11.60
CA SER A 321 -19.65 8.10 11.63
C SER A 321 -19.38 8.68 10.24
N VAL A 322 -20.39 9.34 9.68
CA VAL A 322 -20.29 10.03 8.40
C VAL A 322 -20.59 11.51 8.68
N PRO A 323 -19.58 12.40 8.64
CA PRO A 323 -19.76 13.78 9.08
C PRO A 323 -20.59 14.63 8.11
N VAL A 324 -20.83 14.14 6.88
CA VAL A 324 -21.45 14.91 5.79
C VAL A 324 -22.39 14.08 4.91
N THR A 325 -23.28 14.78 4.20
CA THR A 325 -24.14 14.18 3.17
C THR A 325 -23.36 13.87 1.89
N ALA A 326 -23.91 12.97 1.05
CA ALA A 326 -23.24 12.49 -0.17
C ALA A 326 -22.96 13.58 -1.22
N GLU A 327 -23.72 14.67 -1.20
CA GLU A 327 -23.66 15.77 -2.18
C GLU A 327 -22.93 17.00 -1.63
N GLN A 328 -22.38 16.95 -0.41
CA GLN A 328 -21.65 18.06 0.19
C GLN A 328 -20.44 18.45 -0.68
N LYS A 329 -20.49 19.66 -1.25
CA LYS A 329 -19.40 20.20 -2.07
C LYS A 329 -18.24 20.64 -1.19
N GLY A 330 -17.03 20.39 -1.69
CA GLY A 330 -15.77 20.70 -1.00
C GLY A 330 -15.40 19.68 0.06
N VAL A 331 -16.12 18.56 0.16
CA VAL A 331 -15.79 17.49 1.11
C VAL A 331 -15.59 16.17 0.38
N ALA A 332 -14.59 15.41 0.78
CA ALA A 332 -14.38 14.04 0.33
C ALA A 332 -14.35 13.10 1.55
N LEU A 333 -14.89 11.90 1.38
CA LEU A 333 -14.79 10.82 2.35
C LEU A 333 -13.96 9.68 1.75
N VAL A 334 -12.92 9.28 2.45
CA VAL A 334 -12.03 8.17 2.08
C VAL A 334 -11.85 7.28 3.30
N SER A 335 -11.67 5.98 3.09
CA SER A 335 -11.39 5.03 4.18
C SER A 335 -10.33 4.01 3.78
N GLY A 336 -9.68 3.43 4.79
CA GLY A 336 -8.69 2.36 4.63
C GLY A 336 -7.24 2.85 4.49
N PHE A 337 -6.30 1.93 4.27
CA PHE A 337 -4.85 2.20 4.44
C PHE A 337 -4.09 2.33 3.11
N SER A 338 -4.81 2.42 1.99
CA SER A 338 -4.22 2.32 0.66
C SER A 338 -3.66 3.66 0.18
N LYS A 339 -2.35 3.72 -0.05
CA LYS A 339 -1.69 4.86 -0.72
C LYS A 339 -2.25 5.18 -2.10
N ASN A 340 -2.87 4.20 -2.78
CA ASN A 340 -3.43 4.41 -4.12
C ASN A 340 -4.61 5.39 -4.10
N MET A 341 -5.28 5.58 -2.96
CA MET A 341 -6.37 6.56 -2.84
C MET A 341 -5.87 8.00 -3.00
N LEU A 342 -4.59 8.28 -2.71
CA LEU A 342 -3.99 9.59 -2.99
C LEU A 342 -4.04 9.94 -4.49
N LYS A 343 -4.02 8.94 -5.38
CA LYS A 343 -4.10 9.14 -6.83
C LYS A 343 -5.40 9.81 -7.27
N LEU A 344 -6.48 9.66 -6.49
CA LEU A 344 -7.75 10.33 -6.78
C LEU A 344 -7.62 11.85 -6.67
N PHE A 345 -6.68 12.34 -5.87
CA PHE A 345 -6.47 13.76 -5.59
C PHE A 345 -5.26 14.36 -6.32
N LEU A 346 -4.51 13.54 -7.06
CA LEU A 346 -3.45 13.99 -7.97
C LEU A 346 -4.07 14.64 -9.22
N GLY A 347 -3.48 15.76 -9.66
CA GLY A 347 -3.68 16.27 -11.03
C GLY A 347 -5.01 16.98 -11.34
N GLY A 348 -5.50 17.89 -10.49
CA GLY A 348 -6.57 18.81 -10.90
C GLY A 348 -7.18 19.65 -9.78
N ASP A 349 -7.62 20.85 -10.16
CA ASP A 349 -8.55 21.70 -9.39
C ASP A 349 -9.98 21.21 -9.70
N TYR A 350 -10.45 20.21 -8.94
CA TYR A 350 -11.87 19.84 -8.94
C TYR A 350 -12.39 19.95 -7.51
N THR A 351 -13.64 20.36 -7.36
CA THR A 351 -14.30 20.43 -6.06
C THR A 351 -14.86 19.05 -5.73
N PRO A 352 -14.32 18.36 -4.71
CA PRO A 352 -14.79 17.03 -4.38
C PRO A 352 -16.19 17.06 -3.75
N SER A 353 -16.96 16.02 -3.99
CA SER A 353 -18.07 15.58 -3.13
C SER A 353 -17.86 14.10 -2.82
N PRO A 354 -18.46 13.57 -1.73
CA PRO A 354 -18.33 12.13 -1.44
C PRO A 354 -18.76 11.25 -2.62
N ARG A 355 -19.86 11.62 -3.30
CA ARG A 355 -20.33 10.92 -4.50
C ARG A 355 -19.35 11.00 -5.66
N ALA A 356 -18.84 12.20 -5.98
CA ALA A 356 -17.91 12.36 -7.10
C ALA A 356 -16.60 11.59 -6.89
N VAL A 357 -16.11 11.50 -5.65
CA VAL A 357 -14.91 10.73 -5.30
C VAL A 357 -15.15 9.24 -5.46
N MET A 358 -16.32 8.75 -5.01
CA MET A 358 -16.74 7.36 -5.22
C MET A 358 -16.84 7.04 -6.72
N ASP A 359 -17.56 7.85 -7.49
CA ASP A 359 -17.74 7.64 -8.94
C ASP A 359 -16.39 7.60 -9.67
N LYS A 360 -15.46 8.49 -9.30
CA LYS A 360 -14.09 8.48 -9.84
C LYS A 360 -13.34 7.20 -9.47
N ALA A 361 -13.48 6.71 -8.24
CA ALA A 361 -12.81 5.49 -7.80
C ALA A 361 -13.30 4.24 -8.54
N ILE A 362 -14.59 4.20 -8.92
CA ILE A 362 -15.19 3.09 -9.68
C ILE A 362 -15.25 3.34 -11.19
N SER A 363 -14.73 4.45 -11.70
CA SER A 363 -14.71 4.75 -13.14
C SER A 363 -13.70 3.93 -13.96
N GLY A 364 -12.90 3.09 -13.31
CA GLY A 364 -11.86 2.30 -13.98
C GLY A 364 -12.44 1.17 -14.85
N PRO A 365 -11.72 0.74 -15.90
CA PRO A 365 -12.18 -0.31 -16.84
C PRO A 365 -12.55 -1.63 -16.17
N MET A 366 -12.01 -1.91 -14.98
CA MET A 366 -12.33 -3.12 -14.21
C MET A 366 -13.76 -3.13 -13.68
N TYR A 367 -14.35 -1.96 -13.46
CA TYR A 367 -15.67 -1.79 -12.85
C TYR A 367 -16.78 -1.61 -13.90
N GLU A 368 -16.45 -1.32 -15.17
CA GLU A 368 -17.43 -1.17 -16.27
C GLU A 368 -18.30 -2.41 -16.48
N LYS A 369 -17.79 -3.60 -16.11
CA LYS A 369 -18.51 -4.87 -16.23
C LYS A 369 -19.40 -5.18 -15.01
N LEU A 370 -19.33 -4.37 -13.96
CA LEU A 370 -20.15 -4.57 -12.77
C LEU A 370 -21.53 -3.96 -13.00
N VAL A 371 -22.55 -4.78 -12.80
CA VAL A 371 -23.95 -4.35 -12.86
C VAL A 371 -24.41 -4.16 -11.42
N VAL A 372 -24.81 -2.92 -11.07
CA VAL A 372 -25.47 -2.64 -9.80
C VAL A 372 -26.93 -3.07 -9.95
N PHE A 373 -27.34 -4.04 -9.14
CA PHE A 373 -28.76 -4.37 -8.97
C PHE A 373 -29.24 -3.63 -7.72
N ASP A 374 -30.18 -2.72 -7.92
CA ASP A 374 -30.87 -1.98 -6.86
C ASP A 374 -32.13 -2.73 -6.43
#